data_AF-A0A2K2VHJ4-F1
#
_entry.id   AF-A0A2K2VHJ4-F1
#
_cell.length_a   1.000
_cell.length_b   1.000
_cell.length_c   1.000
_cell.angle_alpha   90.00
_cell.angle_beta   90.00
_cell.angle_gamma   90.00
#
_symmetry.space_group_name_H-M   'P 1'
#
loop_
_entity.id
_entity.type
_entity.pdbx_description
1 polymer ?
#
loop_
_entity_poly.entity_id
_entity_poly.type
_entity_poly.pdbx_seq_one_letter_code
_entity_poly.pdbx_strand_id
1 'polypeptide(L)'
;MTYRVIYPYRDDWELEKIERIIFPRRTLREIYEKDLVIIVRADKVVSGLVNNRYKNILVWNFWQLLNGILAEVRASGITTGGVINPGGITLYTIGDVNAGSAYVTFGTNTTPESYDQYALGARSTSIEGATISPGVIAETGQYRLRFGRVSAGTVYEVGLYQLLYYGTYINETMLGRVVYSGGIPSGKNVYYDILVKPPFLKNFVYYLFGLLTNTDQSLVDRAGATFTARTSGDAQSGGLFMRVGTGTGAFDFETYELTSPLDCLSATNLYWADRTYSFLQASGAIRFTTAYTVSEVGVYQNIYDTGGATHPTLLMRFVLPSPIS
;
A
#
# COMPACT_ATOMS: atom_id res chain seq x y z
N MET A 1 21.12 -27.00 -4.94
CA MET A 1 20.99 -25.73 -4.19
C MET A 1 20.19 -24.79 -5.07
N THR A 2 18.99 -24.41 -4.66
CA THR A 2 18.11 -23.63 -5.53
C THR A 2 17.51 -22.50 -4.71
N TYR A 3 18.22 -21.37 -4.65
CA TYR A 3 17.64 -20.09 -4.28
C TYR A 3 16.77 -19.64 -5.45
N ARG A 4 15.47 -19.42 -5.23
CA ARG A 4 14.58 -18.84 -6.25
C ARG A 4 13.95 -17.60 -5.68
N VAL A 5 14.43 -16.44 -6.13
CA VAL A 5 13.68 -15.22 -5.91
C VAL A 5 12.53 -15.19 -6.90
N ILE A 6 11.33 -15.06 -6.35
CA ILE A 6 10.12 -14.95 -7.14
C ILE A 6 9.87 -13.48 -7.38
N TYR A 7 10.36 -12.94 -8.48
CA TYR A 7 9.98 -11.61 -8.91
C TYR A 7 8.72 -11.70 -9.76
N PRO A 8 7.61 -11.05 -9.36
CA PRO A 8 6.40 -11.01 -10.18
C PRO A 8 6.57 -10.19 -11.47
N TYR A 9 7.70 -9.51 -11.65
CA TYR A 9 8.01 -8.68 -12.82
C TYR A 9 9.43 -8.99 -13.35
N ARG A 10 9.58 -9.11 -14.68
CA ARG A 10 10.86 -9.30 -15.37
C ARG A 10 11.64 -7.97 -15.44
N ASP A 11 12.28 -7.56 -14.36
CA ASP A 11 13.20 -6.42 -14.36
C ASP A 11 14.53 -6.84 -13.74
N ASP A 12 15.35 -7.53 -14.53
CA ASP A 12 16.56 -8.21 -14.06
C ASP A 12 17.71 -7.27 -13.67
N TRP A 13 17.65 -5.98 -14.05
CA TRP A 13 18.79 -5.04 -13.97
C TRP A 13 18.90 -4.24 -12.67
N GLU A 14 17.81 -4.09 -11.90
CA GLU A 14 17.81 -3.44 -10.57
C GLU A 14 18.20 -4.40 -9.43
N LEU A 15 18.26 -5.71 -9.73
CA LEU A 15 18.36 -6.79 -8.76
C LEU A 15 19.74 -6.93 -8.12
N GLU A 16 20.81 -6.81 -8.90
CA GLU A 16 22.18 -7.11 -8.42
C GLU A 16 22.69 -6.07 -7.40
N LYS A 17 22.20 -4.82 -7.49
CA LYS A 17 22.52 -3.75 -6.53
C LYS A 17 21.76 -3.94 -5.21
N ILE A 18 20.52 -4.42 -5.28
CA ILE A 18 19.64 -4.55 -4.12
C ILE A 18 19.96 -5.83 -3.32
N GLU A 19 20.26 -6.95 -3.98
CA GLU A 19 20.63 -8.21 -3.29
C GLU A 19 21.88 -8.07 -2.40
N ARG A 20 22.84 -7.22 -2.78
CA ARG A 20 24.03 -6.92 -1.96
C ARG A 20 23.74 -6.00 -0.76
N ILE A 21 22.66 -5.23 -0.81
CA ILE A 21 22.22 -4.33 0.26
C ILE A 21 21.34 -5.08 1.28
N ILE A 22 20.53 -6.03 0.82
CA ILE A 22 19.44 -6.65 1.60
C ILE A 22 19.90 -7.82 2.49
N PHE A 23 20.94 -8.56 2.10
CA PHE A 23 21.40 -9.70 2.90
C PHE A 23 22.84 -9.52 3.40
N PRO A 24 23.05 -9.16 4.68
CA PRO A 24 24.34 -9.37 5.31
C PRO A 24 24.71 -10.86 5.16
N ARG A 25 25.93 -11.17 4.73
CA ARG A 25 26.43 -12.55 4.50
C ARG A 25 26.15 -13.54 5.64
N ARG A 26 25.85 -13.05 6.84
CA ARG A 26 25.54 -13.81 8.05
C ARG A 26 24.12 -14.41 8.05
N THR A 27 23.10 -13.67 7.61
CA THR A 27 21.70 -14.14 7.54
C THR A 27 21.52 -15.20 6.44
N LEU A 28 22.24 -15.05 5.33
CA LEU A 28 22.31 -16.08 4.29
C LEU A 28 22.92 -17.40 4.80
N ARG A 29 23.74 -17.35 5.85
CA ARG A 29 24.48 -18.51 6.38
C ARG A 29 23.64 -19.41 7.29
N GLU A 30 22.55 -18.92 7.86
CA GLU A 30 21.63 -19.69 8.72
C GLU A 30 20.53 -20.42 7.93
N ILE A 31 20.33 -20.07 6.65
CA ILE A 31 19.29 -20.62 5.74
C ILE A 31 19.75 -21.92 5.02
N TYR A 32 20.90 -22.49 5.41
CA TYR A 32 21.49 -23.64 4.72
C TYR A 32 20.85 -24.97 5.15
N GLU A 33 19.90 -25.45 4.35
CA GLU A 33 20.00 -26.71 3.56
C GLU A 33 18.65 -27.17 2.95
N LYS A 34 17.50 -26.58 3.32
CA LYS A 34 16.18 -26.99 2.77
C LYS A 34 15.15 -25.85 2.60
N ASP A 35 15.60 -24.60 2.66
CA ASP A 35 14.69 -23.47 2.81
C ASP A 35 14.54 -22.66 1.50
N LEU A 36 13.31 -22.51 1.01
CA LEU A 36 12.97 -21.62 -0.11
C LEU A 36 12.73 -20.20 0.43
N VAL A 37 13.45 -19.21 -0.10
CA VAL A 37 13.24 -17.77 0.21
C VAL A 37 12.42 -17.12 -0.89
N ILE A 38 11.27 -16.55 -0.51
CA ILE A 38 10.40 -15.82 -1.44
C ILE A 38 10.49 -14.32 -1.12
N ILE A 39 10.55 -13.46 -2.14
CA ILE A 39 10.59 -11.99 -1.99
C ILE A 39 9.47 -11.39 -2.83
N VAL A 40 8.61 -10.57 -2.24
CA VAL A 40 7.52 -9.90 -2.96
C VAL A 40 7.79 -8.40 -3.06
N ARG A 41 7.73 -7.86 -4.29
CA ARG A 41 7.71 -6.42 -4.59
C ARG A 41 6.40 -6.02 -5.27
N ALA A 42 5.64 -5.13 -4.63
CA ALA A 42 4.31 -4.72 -5.08
C ALA A 42 4.24 -3.22 -5.49
N ASP A 43 5.38 -2.57 -5.64
CA ASP A 43 5.50 -1.13 -5.90
C ASP A 43 4.99 -0.68 -7.29
N LYS A 44 4.81 -1.60 -8.25
CA LYS A 44 4.40 -1.27 -9.62
C LYS A 44 2.90 -1.32 -9.89
N VAL A 45 2.08 -1.69 -8.92
CA VAL A 45 0.66 -2.03 -9.12
C VAL A 45 -0.31 -1.12 -8.38
N VAL A 46 0.21 -0.17 -7.62
CA VAL A 46 -0.56 0.92 -7.04
C VAL A 46 -0.14 2.23 -7.69
N SER A 47 -1.09 3.04 -8.14
CA SER A 47 -0.78 4.30 -8.81
C SER A 47 -1.89 5.33 -8.63
N GLY A 48 -1.52 6.61 -8.53
CA GLY A 48 -2.47 7.73 -8.53
C GLY A 48 -2.83 8.17 -9.94
N LEU A 49 -4.07 8.57 -10.16
CA LEU A 49 -4.57 9.20 -11.38
C LEU A 49 -5.48 10.38 -11.01
N VAL A 50 -5.58 11.41 -11.85
CA VAL A 50 -6.69 12.39 -11.74
C VAL A 50 -7.47 12.44 -13.04
N ASN A 51 -8.79 12.40 -12.89
CA ASN A 51 -9.78 12.37 -13.98
C ASN A 51 -9.47 11.32 -15.06
N ASN A 52 -8.95 10.15 -14.67
CA ASN A 52 -8.61 9.02 -15.55
C ASN A 52 -7.65 9.35 -16.72
N ARG A 53 -6.89 10.46 -16.66
CA ARG A 53 -6.09 10.93 -17.80
C ARG A 53 -4.60 11.11 -17.50
N TYR A 54 -4.28 11.59 -16.31
CA TYR A 54 -2.91 11.95 -15.96
C TYR A 54 -2.41 10.94 -14.94
N LYS A 55 -1.28 10.29 -15.24
CA LYS A 55 -0.61 9.45 -14.28
C LYS A 55 0.02 10.37 -13.26
N ASN A 56 -0.40 10.25 -12.01
CA ASN A 56 0.02 11.15 -10.94
C ASN A 56 1.10 10.50 -10.11
N ILE A 57 1.75 11.35 -9.31
CA ILE A 57 2.69 10.90 -8.29
C ILE A 57 1.91 10.73 -6.98
N LEU A 58 1.74 9.49 -6.55
CA LEU A 58 1.60 9.19 -5.12
C LEU A 58 2.95 9.52 -4.50
N VAL A 59 2.97 10.55 -3.66
CA VAL A 59 4.20 11.10 -3.12
C VAL A 59 4.74 10.22 -2.00
N TRP A 60 5.97 10.49 -1.58
CA TRP A 60 6.70 9.73 -0.57
C TRP A 60 5.88 9.42 0.67
N ASN A 61 5.12 10.38 1.20
CA ASN A 61 4.26 10.21 2.37
C ASN A 61 3.21 9.08 2.21
N PHE A 62 2.64 8.89 1.02
CA PHE A 62 1.70 7.78 0.77
C PHE A 62 2.40 6.43 0.95
N TRP A 63 3.61 6.29 0.43
CA TRP A 63 4.38 5.05 0.54
C TRP A 63 4.93 4.82 1.94
N GLN A 64 5.29 5.89 2.67
CA GLN A 64 5.60 5.81 4.09
C GLN A 64 4.42 5.25 4.88
N LEU A 65 3.22 5.82 4.67
CA LEU A 65 2.00 5.39 5.34
C LEU A 65 1.71 3.92 5.04
N LEU A 66 1.64 3.56 3.75
CA LEU A 66 1.31 2.20 3.33
C LEU A 66 2.32 1.18 3.87
N ASN A 67 3.61 1.45 3.71
CA ASN A 67 4.64 0.50 4.13
C ASN A 67 4.76 0.41 5.64
N GLY A 68 4.57 1.53 6.37
CA GLY A 68 4.53 1.53 7.84
C GLY A 68 3.41 0.64 8.37
N ILE A 69 2.21 0.74 7.80
CA ILE A 69 1.05 -0.08 8.18
C ILE A 69 1.28 -1.56 7.87
N LEU A 70 1.76 -1.88 6.67
CA LEU A 70 1.97 -3.28 6.26
C LEU A 70 3.12 -3.93 7.04
N ALA A 71 4.20 -3.21 7.31
CA ALA A 71 5.31 -3.73 8.10
C ALA A 71 5.08 -3.64 9.62
N GLU A 72 4.03 -2.93 10.07
CA GLU A 72 3.76 -2.57 11.47
C GLU A 72 5.00 -1.92 12.13
N VAL A 73 5.51 -0.88 11.48
CA VAL A 73 6.67 -0.11 11.96
C VAL A 73 6.34 1.37 11.94
N ARG A 74 6.95 2.16 12.83
CA ARG A 74 6.81 3.62 12.82
C ARG A 74 7.54 4.21 11.61
N ALA A 75 6.80 4.45 10.53
CA ALA A 75 7.33 5.10 9.34
C ALA A 75 7.63 6.60 9.57
N SER A 76 8.52 7.15 8.77
CA SER A 76 8.78 8.59 8.77
C SER A 76 7.69 9.32 7.98
N GLY A 77 7.46 10.61 8.23
CA GLY A 77 6.50 11.39 7.47
C GLY A 77 6.89 12.87 7.45
N ILE A 78 6.40 13.61 6.47
CA ILE A 78 6.62 15.05 6.35
C ILE A 78 5.25 15.73 6.33
N THR A 79 5.06 16.66 7.25
CA THR A 79 3.86 17.49 7.34
C THR A 79 3.89 18.59 6.29
N THR A 80 2.75 19.21 6.00
CA THR A 80 2.67 20.34 5.07
C THR A 80 3.56 21.54 5.43
N GLY A 81 3.90 21.72 6.71
CA GLY A 81 4.82 22.75 7.17
C GLY A 81 6.29 22.49 6.83
N GLY A 82 6.63 21.38 6.16
CA GLY A 82 8.01 21.02 5.81
C GLY A 82 8.88 20.61 7.01
N VAL A 83 8.28 20.49 8.19
CA VAL A 83 8.96 20.11 9.41
C VAL A 83 9.13 18.60 9.43
N ILE A 84 10.32 18.12 9.08
CA ILE A 84 10.82 16.88 9.69
C ILE A 84 11.20 17.28 11.11
N ASN A 85 10.37 16.98 12.10
CA ASN A 85 10.67 17.43 13.44
C ASN A 85 12.02 16.84 13.87
N PRO A 86 13.02 17.66 14.26
CA PRO A 86 14.36 17.19 14.64
C PRO A 86 14.37 16.22 15.84
N GLY A 87 13.21 16.05 16.51
CA GLY A 87 12.98 15.09 17.59
C GLY A 87 12.32 13.77 17.18
N GLY A 88 12.18 13.44 15.89
CA GLY A 88 11.76 12.10 15.45
C GLY A 88 10.27 11.81 15.56
N ILE A 89 9.40 12.79 15.28
CA ILE A 89 7.95 12.51 15.20
C ILE A 89 7.67 11.71 13.93
N THR A 90 7.46 10.42 14.13
CA THR A 90 7.14 9.42 13.11
C THR A 90 5.62 9.34 12.92
N LEU A 91 5.19 8.94 11.73
CA LEU A 91 3.80 8.56 11.48
C LEU A 91 3.46 7.40 12.43
N TYR A 92 2.31 7.49 13.11
CA TYR A 92 1.87 6.49 14.09
C TYR A 92 1.27 5.26 13.39
N THR A 93 2.08 4.61 12.57
CA THR A 93 1.74 3.45 11.74
C THR A 93 1.78 2.12 12.52
N ILE A 94 2.01 2.20 13.83
CA ILE A 94 1.76 1.14 14.82
C ILE A 94 0.62 1.66 15.69
N GLY A 95 -0.59 1.12 15.54
CA GLY A 95 -1.80 1.69 16.13
C GLY A 95 -2.67 2.45 15.12
N ASP A 96 -3.54 3.30 15.65
CA ASP A 96 -4.39 4.18 14.85
C ASP A 96 -3.58 5.33 14.25
N VAL A 97 -3.43 5.30 12.93
CA VAL A 97 -2.73 6.33 12.15
C VAL A 97 -3.69 7.41 11.61
N ASN A 98 -5.00 7.13 11.56
CA ASN A 98 -5.96 7.94 10.82
C ASN A 98 -6.68 8.93 11.74
N ALA A 99 -6.42 10.22 11.58
CA ALA A 99 -7.14 11.26 12.33
C ALA A 99 -8.34 11.83 11.54
N GLY A 100 -8.53 11.41 10.29
CA GLY A 100 -9.63 11.84 9.44
C GLY A 100 -9.59 11.22 8.04
N SER A 101 -10.69 11.40 7.30
CA SER A 101 -10.79 10.97 5.90
C SER A 101 -9.82 11.77 5.03
N ALA A 102 -9.23 11.08 4.05
CA ALA A 102 -8.55 11.68 2.95
C ALA A 102 -9.53 12.50 2.09
N TYR A 103 -9.02 13.56 1.48
CA TYR A 103 -9.80 14.52 0.74
C TYR A 103 -8.97 15.22 -0.35
N VAL A 104 -9.68 15.76 -1.35
CA VAL A 104 -9.07 16.48 -2.47
C VAL A 104 -9.05 17.98 -2.17
N THR A 105 -7.91 18.62 -2.40
CA THR A 105 -7.75 20.09 -2.35
C THR A 105 -7.05 20.59 -3.60
N PHE A 106 -7.15 21.89 -3.84
CA PHE A 106 -6.70 22.53 -5.06
C PHE A 106 -5.67 23.62 -4.80
N GLY A 107 -4.83 23.84 -5.81
CA GLY A 107 -3.88 24.92 -5.85
C GLY A 107 -3.75 25.52 -7.24
N THR A 108 -2.92 26.56 -7.32
CA THR A 108 -2.68 27.34 -8.53
C THR A 108 -1.26 27.21 -9.06
N ASN A 109 -0.40 26.43 -8.41
CA ASN A 109 0.99 26.29 -8.84
C ASN A 109 1.10 25.38 -10.08
N THR A 110 2.03 25.72 -10.96
CA THR A 110 2.30 24.99 -12.22
C THR A 110 3.66 24.29 -12.23
N THR A 111 4.42 24.35 -11.13
CA THR A 111 5.69 23.64 -10.98
C THR A 111 5.44 22.13 -11.00
N PRO A 112 6.12 21.36 -11.86
CA PRO A 112 5.90 19.91 -11.99
C PRO A 112 5.92 19.15 -10.67
N GLU A 113 5.18 18.05 -10.63
CA GLU A 113 5.19 17.12 -9.51
C GLU A 113 6.53 16.39 -9.34
N SER A 114 6.93 16.16 -8.08
CA SER A 114 8.05 15.32 -7.70
C SER A 114 7.66 14.41 -6.54
N TYR A 115 8.37 13.29 -6.41
CA TYR A 115 8.08 12.26 -5.42
C TYR A 115 8.25 12.72 -3.97
N ASP A 116 9.17 13.65 -3.70
CA ASP A 116 9.51 14.16 -2.38
C ASP A 116 8.67 15.36 -1.91
N GLN A 117 7.70 15.79 -2.72
CA GLN A 117 6.82 16.90 -2.36
C GLN A 117 5.85 16.52 -1.23
N TYR A 118 5.60 17.48 -0.36
CA TYR A 118 4.80 17.31 0.86
C TYR A 118 3.68 18.36 1.01
N ALA A 119 3.62 19.34 0.10
CA ALA A 119 2.56 20.33 0.06
C ALA A 119 2.28 20.80 -1.38
N LEU A 120 1.09 21.34 -1.61
CA LEU A 120 0.78 22.16 -2.78
C LEU A 120 1.66 23.40 -2.78
N GLY A 121 2.13 23.79 -3.95
CA GLY A 121 2.97 24.97 -4.10
C GLY A 121 2.19 26.28 -3.89
N ALA A 122 0.87 26.28 -4.07
CA ALA A 122 0.00 27.39 -3.73
C ALA A 122 -1.44 26.91 -3.48
N ARG A 123 -1.73 26.42 -2.27
CA ARG A 123 -3.10 26.02 -1.88
C ARG A 123 -4.02 27.23 -1.92
N SER A 124 -5.20 27.07 -2.53
CA SER A 124 -6.18 28.16 -2.65
C SER A 124 -7.55 27.65 -2.21
N THR A 125 -8.03 28.14 -1.07
CA THR A 125 -9.36 27.76 -0.55
C THR A 125 -10.49 28.40 -1.34
N SER A 126 -10.24 29.52 -2.04
CA SER A 126 -11.25 30.19 -2.87
C SER A 126 -11.66 29.43 -4.12
N ILE A 127 -10.87 28.43 -4.54
CA ILE A 127 -11.20 27.54 -5.67
C ILE A 127 -11.78 26.20 -5.22
N GLU A 128 -11.93 25.96 -3.92
CA GLU A 128 -12.55 24.77 -3.35
C GLU A 128 -14.08 24.85 -3.43
N GLY A 129 -14.72 23.85 -4.05
CA GLY A 129 -16.17 23.67 -4.03
C GLY A 129 -16.60 22.46 -3.19
N ALA A 130 -17.80 21.95 -3.46
CA ALA A 130 -18.38 20.83 -2.71
C ALA A 130 -17.52 19.56 -2.76
N THR A 131 -17.29 18.93 -1.60
CA THR A 131 -16.65 17.62 -1.50
C THR A 131 -17.58 16.55 -2.10
N ILE A 132 -17.00 15.60 -2.82
CA ILE A 132 -17.68 14.42 -3.35
C ILE A 132 -17.29 13.22 -2.50
N SER A 133 -18.28 12.45 -2.04
CA SER A 133 -18.05 11.28 -1.21
C SER A 133 -17.10 10.28 -1.87
N PRO A 134 -16.13 9.74 -1.12
CA PRO A 134 -15.21 8.77 -1.66
C PRO A 134 -15.91 7.43 -1.96
N GLY A 135 -15.34 6.63 -2.85
CA GLY A 135 -15.91 5.33 -3.20
C GLY A 135 -14.92 4.35 -3.84
N VAL A 136 -15.32 3.08 -3.88
CA VAL A 136 -14.60 1.98 -4.52
C VAL A 136 -15.31 1.60 -5.82
N ILE A 137 -14.57 1.52 -6.92
CA ILE A 137 -15.07 1.14 -8.24
C ILE A 137 -14.29 -0.09 -8.71
N ALA A 138 -14.99 -1.19 -8.95
CA ALA A 138 -14.42 -2.38 -9.57
C ALA A 138 -14.34 -2.21 -11.09
N GLU A 139 -13.20 -2.55 -11.67
CA GLU A 139 -12.96 -2.50 -13.11
C GLU A 139 -12.27 -3.79 -13.58
N THR A 140 -12.29 -4.05 -14.88
CA THR A 140 -11.59 -5.22 -15.43
C THR A 140 -10.09 -5.14 -15.13
N GLY A 141 -9.59 -6.06 -14.29
CA GLY A 141 -8.18 -6.17 -13.94
C GLY A 141 -7.67 -5.15 -12.92
N GLN A 142 -8.54 -4.35 -12.29
CA GLN A 142 -8.13 -3.40 -11.25
C GLN A 142 -9.30 -2.92 -10.38
N TYR A 143 -8.99 -2.34 -9.23
CA TYR A 143 -9.90 -1.54 -8.43
C TYR A 143 -9.45 -0.08 -8.41
N ARG A 144 -10.41 0.83 -8.25
CA ARG A 144 -10.18 2.26 -8.11
C ARG A 144 -10.79 2.77 -6.81
N LEU A 145 -9.97 3.41 -5.98
CA LEU A 145 -10.42 4.24 -4.86
C LEU A 145 -10.53 5.68 -5.36
N ARG A 146 -11.71 6.28 -5.29
CA ARG A 146 -11.99 7.60 -5.84
C ARG A 146 -12.27 8.60 -4.72
N PHE A 147 -11.61 9.73 -4.76
CA PHE A 147 -11.87 10.91 -3.94
C PHE A 147 -12.20 12.08 -4.86
N GLY A 148 -13.10 12.97 -4.47
CA GLY A 148 -13.47 14.06 -5.37
C GLY A 148 -13.89 15.35 -4.70
N ARG A 149 -13.84 16.41 -5.49
CA ARG A 149 -14.32 17.74 -5.13
C ARG A 149 -14.69 18.51 -6.40
N VAL A 150 -15.65 19.41 -6.31
CA VAL A 150 -16.02 20.33 -7.40
C VAL A 150 -15.10 21.55 -7.38
N SER A 151 -14.57 21.97 -8.53
CA SER A 151 -13.79 23.20 -8.65
C SER A 151 -14.70 24.44 -8.60
N ALA A 152 -14.40 25.43 -7.75
CA ALA A 152 -15.08 26.73 -7.72
C ALA A 152 -14.33 27.80 -8.53
N GLY A 153 -13.09 27.53 -8.94
CA GLY A 153 -12.28 28.33 -9.84
C GLY A 153 -11.45 27.45 -10.77
N THR A 154 -10.62 28.07 -11.62
CA THR A 154 -9.68 27.31 -12.45
C THR A 154 -8.59 26.68 -11.57
N VAL A 155 -8.40 25.37 -11.68
CA VAL A 155 -7.45 24.59 -10.89
C VAL A 155 -6.24 24.23 -11.73
N TYR A 156 -5.03 24.49 -11.23
CA TYR A 156 -3.78 24.10 -11.90
C TYR A 156 -3.04 23.00 -11.15
N GLU A 157 -3.48 22.69 -9.93
CA GLU A 157 -2.80 21.79 -9.03
C GLU A 157 -3.84 21.04 -8.21
N VAL A 158 -3.72 19.72 -8.12
CA VAL A 158 -4.62 18.88 -7.33
C VAL A 158 -3.80 18.06 -6.35
N GLY A 159 -4.20 18.10 -5.09
CA GLY A 159 -3.59 17.31 -4.03
C GLY A 159 -4.60 16.37 -3.38
N LEU A 160 -4.14 15.16 -3.06
CA LEU A 160 -4.82 14.24 -2.15
C LEU A 160 -4.16 14.38 -0.78
N TYR A 161 -4.95 14.66 0.24
CA TYR A 161 -4.51 14.92 1.60
C TYR A 161 -5.24 14.08 2.60
N GLN A 162 -4.63 13.83 3.75
CA GLN A 162 -5.28 13.20 4.90
C GLN A 162 -4.76 13.81 6.20
N LEU A 163 -5.62 13.86 7.23
CA LEU A 163 -5.18 14.14 8.60
C LEU A 163 -4.67 12.84 9.22
N LEU A 164 -3.40 12.82 9.63
CA LEU A 164 -2.74 11.64 10.19
C LEU A 164 -2.18 11.95 11.58
N TYR A 165 -2.11 10.90 12.41
CA TYR A 165 -1.45 10.96 13.70
C TYR A 165 0.08 10.85 13.55
N TYR A 166 0.77 11.81 14.17
CA TYR A 166 2.20 11.91 14.32
C TYR A 166 2.51 11.88 15.82
N GLY A 167 2.47 10.67 16.40
CA GLY A 167 2.37 10.50 17.84
C GLY A 167 1.05 11.08 18.36
N THR A 168 1.11 12.04 19.28
CA THR A 168 -0.09 12.68 19.85
C THR A 168 -0.62 13.86 19.04
N TYR A 169 0.05 14.22 17.94
CA TYR A 169 -0.32 15.38 17.11
C TYR A 169 -1.08 14.94 15.86
N ILE A 170 -2.06 15.73 15.45
CA ILE A 170 -2.76 15.57 14.18
C ILE A 170 -2.16 16.55 13.19
N ASN A 171 -1.66 16.04 12.07
CA ASN A 171 -1.12 16.88 11.00
C ASN A 171 -1.73 16.52 9.66
N GLU A 172 -1.85 17.54 8.81
CA GLU A 172 -2.19 17.36 7.43
C GLU A 172 -0.98 16.85 6.64
N THR A 173 -1.22 15.78 5.88
CA THR A 173 -0.20 15.07 5.10
C THR A 173 -0.67 14.92 3.67
N MET A 174 0.15 15.39 2.73
CA MET A 174 -0.10 15.17 1.31
C MET A 174 0.27 13.74 0.93
N LEU A 175 -0.66 13.01 0.32
CA LEU A 175 -0.50 11.63 -0.15
C LEU A 175 -0.29 11.56 -1.67
N GLY A 176 -0.75 12.56 -2.40
CA GLY A 176 -0.54 12.63 -3.84
C GLY A 176 -0.67 14.03 -4.38
N ARG A 177 -0.01 14.30 -5.51
CA ARG A 177 -0.04 15.58 -6.21
C ARG A 177 -0.02 15.37 -7.72
N VAL A 178 -0.67 16.29 -8.43
CA VAL A 178 -0.58 16.41 -9.88
C VAL A 178 -0.76 17.85 -10.30
N VAL A 179 -0.06 18.24 -11.36
CA VAL A 179 -0.14 19.57 -11.95
C VAL A 179 -0.84 19.50 -13.31
N TYR A 180 -1.74 20.44 -13.53
CA TYR A 180 -2.54 20.62 -14.73
C TYR A 180 -2.12 21.89 -15.44
N SER A 181 -1.12 21.81 -16.32
CA SER A 181 -0.62 22.98 -17.08
C SER A 181 -1.71 23.68 -17.91
N GLY A 182 -2.69 22.93 -18.41
CA GLY A 182 -3.83 23.48 -19.16
C GLY A 182 -4.96 24.08 -18.30
N GLY A 183 -4.90 23.90 -16.98
CA GLY A 183 -5.98 24.27 -16.06
C GLY A 183 -7.23 23.39 -16.20
N ILE A 184 -7.86 23.08 -15.07
CA ILE A 184 -9.21 22.50 -15.02
C ILE A 184 -10.19 23.67 -14.81
N PRO A 185 -11.15 23.92 -15.71
CA PRO A 185 -12.10 25.02 -15.55
C PRO A 185 -12.94 24.93 -14.27
N SER A 186 -13.50 26.06 -13.85
CA SER A 186 -14.48 26.13 -12.75
C SER A 186 -15.73 25.29 -13.06
N GLY A 187 -16.39 24.80 -12.01
CA GLY A 187 -17.62 24.00 -12.06
C GLY A 187 -17.40 22.55 -12.50
N LYS A 188 -16.16 22.05 -12.52
CA LYS A 188 -15.86 20.68 -12.93
C LYS A 188 -15.65 19.78 -11.72
N ASN A 189 -16.14 18.55 -11.81
CA ASN A 189 -15.79 17.51 -10.86
C ASN A 189 -14.33 17.12 -11.09
N VAL A 190 -13.54 17.14 -10.03
CA VAL A 190 -12.16 16.70 -10.03
C VAL A 190 -12.06 15.47 -9.16
N TYR A 191 -11.63 14.36 -9.75
CA TYR A 191 -11.46 13.08 -9.06
C TYR A 191 -9.98 12.73 -8.94
N TYR A 192 -9.52 12.48 -7.73
CA TYR A 192 -8.24 11.82 -7.45
C TYR A 192 -8.51 10.34 -7.20
N ASP A 193 -7.95 9.52 -8.07
CA ASP A 193 -8.14 8.08 -8.11
C ASP A 193 -6.85 7.37 -7.70
N ILE A 194 -6.95 6.37 -6.83
CA ILE A 194 -5.87 5.42 -6.54
C ILE A 194 -6.25 4.10 -7.19
N LEU A 195 -5.47 3.67 -8.16
CA LEU A 195 -5.63 2.37 -8.80
C LEU A 195 -4.86 1.30 -8.02
N VAL A 196 -5.49 0.16 -7.84
CA VAL A 196 -4.93 -1.04 -7.23
C VAL A 196 -5.11 -2.21 -8.19
N LYS A 197 -3.99 -2.82 -8.60
CA LYS A 197 -3.94 -3.92 -9.59
C LYS A 197 -3.48 -5.23 -8.94
N PRO A 198 -3.63 -6.39 -9.63
CA PRO A 198 -2.99 -7.63 -9.21
C PRO A 198 -1.52 -7.37 -8.94
N PRO A 199 -0.93 -7.93 -7.87
CA PRO A 199 -1.39 -9.06 -7.05
C PRO A 199 -2.32 -8.70 -5.88
N PHE A 200 -2.68 -7.43 -5.69
CA PHE A 200 -3.50 -7.03 -4.54
C PHE A 200 -4.94 -7.49 -4.69
N LEU A 201 -5.50 -8.05 -3.62
CA LEU A 201 -6.84 -8.59 -3.58
C LEU A 201 -7.85 -7.55 -3.09
N LYS A 202 -9.14 -7.89 -3.20
CA LYS A 202 -10.23 -7.04 -2.72
C LYS A 202 -10.11 -6.71 -1.23
N ASN A 203 -9.67 -7.67 -0.41
CA ASN A 203 -9.36 -7.41 1.00
C ASN A 203 -8.41 -6.23 1.19
N PHE A 204 -7.33 -6.15 0.41
CA PHE A 204 -6.41 -5.02 0.47
C PHE A 204 -7.05 -3.71 -0.01
N VAL A 205 -7.87 -3.77 -1.06
CA VAL A 205 -8.58 -2.59 -1.59
C VAL A 205 -9.48 -1.97 -0.53
N TYR A 206 -10.29 -2.78 0.14
CA TYR A 206 -11.18 -2.30 1.20
C TYR A 206 -10.41 -1.93 2.46
N TYR A 207 -9.35 -2.64 2.79
CA TYR A 207 -8.45 -2.26 3.88
C TYR A 207 -7.87 -0.85 3.66
N LEU A 208 -7.27 -0.61 2.50
CA LEU A 208 -6.73 0.70 2.12
C LEU A 208 -7.81 1.78 2.05
N PHE A 209 -8.99 1.46 1.52
CA PHE A 209 -10.12 2.38 1.47
C PHE A 209 -10.58 2.79 2.88
N GLY A 210 -10.69 1.83 3.80
CA GLY A 210 -11.09 2.08 5.18
C GLY A 210 -10.11 3.01 5.89
N LEU A 211 -8.80 2.74 5.74
CA LEU A 211 -7.74 3.59 6.26
C LEU A 211 -7.83 5.02 5.71
N LEU A 212 -7.93 5.15 4.38
CA LEU A 212 -7.98 6.46 3.72
C LEU A 212 -9.28 7.21 3.95
N THR A 213 -10.37 6.56 4.37
CA THR A 213 -11.66 7.23 4.66
C THR A 213 -11.91 7.37 6.15
N ASN A 214 -11.03 6.81 6.98
CA ASN A 214 -11.24 6.65 8.41
C ASN A 214 -12.59 6.00 8.74
N THR A 215 -12.89 4.89 8.05
CA THR A 215 -14.13 4.12 8.25
C THR A 215 -13.82 2.63 8.35
N ASP A 216 -14.55 1.93 9.21
CA ASP A 216 -14.45 0.47 9.32
C ASP A 216 -15.00 -0.22 8.07
N GLN A 217 -14.37 -1.32 7.66
CA GLN A 217 -14.65 -1.99 6.39
C GLN A 217 -14.90 -3.47 6.59
N SER A 218 -15.76 -4.03 5.74
CA SER A 218 -16.03 -5.46 5.72
C SER A 218 -14.92 -6.19 4.95
N LEU A 219 -14.20 -7.10 5.61
CA LEU A 219 -13.18 -7.94 5.00
C LEU A 219 -13.56 -9.42 5.14
N VAL A 220 -12.86 -10.29 4.41
CA VAL A 220 -13.05 -11.74 4.46
C VAL A 220 -11.79 -12.39 4.99
N ASP A 221 -11.92 -13.17 6.06
CA ASP A 221 -10.82 -13.92 6.65
C ASP A 221 -10.46 -15.15 5.79
N ARG A 222 -9.38 -15.83 6.17
CA ARG A 222 -8.93 -17.05 5.51
C ARG A 222 -9.90 -18.24 5.60
N ALA A 223 -10.85 -18.23 6.53
CA ALA A 223 -11.90 -19.25 6.64
C ALA A 223 -13.10 -18.94 5.73
N GLY A 224 -13.11 -17.77 5.08
CA GLY A 224 -14.22 -17.28 4.25
C GLY A 224 -15.30 -16.55 5.07
N ALA A 225 -15.07 -16.32 6.36
CA ALA A 225 -15.98 -15.56 7.20
C ALA A 225 -15.77 -14.06 6.97
N THR A 226 -16.88 -13.34 6.86
CA THR A 226 -16.85 -11.88 6.78
C THR A 226 -16.77 -11.28 8.19
N PHE A 227 -15.92 -10.28 8.38
CA PHE A 227 -15.79 -9.54 9.63
C PHE A 227 -15.67 -8.02 9.38
N THR A 228 -16.01 -7.23 10.38
CA THR A 228 -15.86 -5.76 10.33
C THR A 228 -14.48 -5.39 10.83
N ALA A 229 -13.55 -5.10 9.91
CA ALA A 229 -12.21 -4.66 10.22
C ALA A 229 -12.21 -3.23 10.80
N ARG A 230 -11.41 -3.03 11.84
CA ARG A 230 -11.27 -1.76 12.56
C ARG A 230 -10.35 -0.77 11.82
N THR A 231 -10.65 -0.49 10.56
CA THR A 231 -9.83 0.40 9.70
C THR A 231 -9.94 1.88 10.04
N SER A 232 -10.89 2.27 10.90
CA SER A 232 -10.97 3.61 11.52
C SER A 232 -10.21 3.73 12.85
N GLY A 233 -9.39 2.73 13.19
CA GLY A 233 -8.58 2.71 14.40
C GLY A 233 -7.31 1.86 14.23
N ASP A 234 -6.92 1.17 15.29
CA ASP A 234 -5.80 0.21 15.25
C ASP A 234 -6.22 -1.06 14.47
N ALA A 235 -5.88 -1.08 13.18
CA ALA A 235 -6.44 -2.05 12.24
C ALA A 235 -5.61 -3.33 12.14
N GLN A 236 -4.29 -3.25 12.27
CA GLN A 236 -3.36 -4.35 12.05
C GLN A 236 -2.80 -4.93 13.35
N SER A 237 -2.47 -6.22 13.32
CA SER A 237 -1.80 -6.94 14.40
C SER A 237 -0.64 -7.74 13.82
N GLY A 238 0.59 -7.29 14.03
CA GLY A 238 1.72 -7.86 13.31
C GLY A 238 1.95 -7.20 11.94
N GLY A 239 3.21 -7.25 11.50
CA GLY A 239 3.55 -7.05 10.10
C GLY A 239 3.07 -8.20 9.20
N LEU A 240 3.35 -8.08 7.90
CA LEU A 240 3.02 -9.13 6.92
C LEU A 240 3.66 -10.48 7.27
N PHE A 241 2.95 -11.54 6.94
CA PHE A 241 3.48 -12.90 6.91
C PHE A 241 3.08 -13.59 5.61
N MET A 242 3.75 -14.71 5.34
CA MET A 242 3.68 -15.37 4.04
C MET A 242 3.28 -16.82 4.15
N ARG A 243 2.57 -17.26 3.11
CA ARG A 243 2.22 -18.65 2.89
C ARG A 243 2.43 -19.01 1.44
N VAL A 244 2.61 -20.29 1.19
CA VAL A 244 2.62 -20.84 -0.16
C VAL A 244 1.46 -21.80 -0.35
N GLY A 245 1.04 -21.96 -1.59
CA GLY A 245 -0.04 -22.85 -1.96
C GLY A 245 0.29 -23.67 -3.20
N THR A 246 -0.63 -24.58 -3.51
CA THR A 246 -0.57 -25.48 -4.67
C THR A 246 -1.50 -25.05 -5.80
N GLY A 247 -2.26 -23.96 -5.63
CA GLY A 247 -3.26 -23.51 -6.58
C GLY A 247 -2.65 -23.01 -7.88
N THR A 248 -3.24 -23.45 -8.99
CA THR A 248 -2.84 -23.08 -10.36
C THR A 248 -3.89 -22.23 -11.07
N GLY A 249 -5.02 -21.97 -10.41
CA GLY A 249 -6.08 -21.11 -10.93
C GLY A 249 -5.57 -19.69 -11.16
N ALA A 250 -6.12 -19.01 -12.17
CA ALA A 250 -5.78 -17.63 -12.48
C ALA A 250 -5.97 -16.70 -11.28
N PHE A 251 -5.33 -15.52 -11.32
CA PHE A 251 -5.55 -14.49 -10.32
C PHE A 251 -7.03 -14.06 -10.32
N ASP A 252 -7.60 -13.94 -9.13
CA ASP A 252 -8.96 -13.46 -8.89
C ASP A 252 -8.95 -12.57 -7.64
N PHE A 253 -9.52 -11.37 -7.75
CA PHE A 253 -9.62 -10.39 -6.65
C PHE A 253 -10.44 -10.89 -5.46
N GLU A 254 -11.37 -11.83 -5.70
CA GLU A 254 -12.22 -12.40 -4.65
C GLU A 254 -11.54 -13.56 -3.90
N THR A 255 -10.30 -13.93 -4.26
CA THR A 255 -9.56 -14.96 -3.53
C THR A 255 -9.30 -14.50 -2.09
N TYR A 256 -9.61 -15.35 -1.10
CA TYR A 256 -9.42 -15.05 0.33
C TYR A 256 -8.48 -16.05 1.05
N GLU A 257 -8.13 -17.18 0.42
CA GLU A 257 -7.20 -18.18 0.94
C GLU A 257 -6.51 -18.91 -0.23
N LEU A 258 -5.29 -19.44 -0.01
CA LEU A 258 -4.58 -20.24 -1.01
C LEU A 258 -5.08 -21.69 -1.01
N THR A 259 -4.78 -22.43 -2.07
CA THR A 259 -5.09 -23.87 -2.14
C THR A 259 -4.05 -24.68 -1.37
N SER A 260 -4.50 -25.44 -0.36
CA SER A 260 -3.64 -26.28 0.50
C SER A 260 -2.44 -25.50 1.09
N PRO A 261 -2.69 -24.40 1.84
CA PRO A 261 -1.65 -23.46 2.23
C PRO A 261 -0.65 -24.09 3.21
N LEU A 262 0.62 -23.70 3.09
CA LEU A 262 1.67 -23.94 4.09
C LEU A 262 2.26 -22.61 4.56
N ASP A 263 2.41 -22.51 5.88
CA ASP A 263 3.02 -21.35 6.54
C ASP A 263 4.54 -21.28 6.27
N CYS A 264 5.04 -20.07 6.02
CA CYS A 264 6.48 -19.80 6.09
C CYS A 264 6.91 -19.68 7.56
N LEU A 265 8.01 -20.34 7.92
CA LEU A 265 8.52 -20.44 9.30
C LEU A 265 9.22 -19.19 9.80
N SER A 266 9.77 -18.36 8.90
CA SER A 266 10.43 -17.09 9.24
C SER A 266 10.01 -16.01 8.27
N ALA A 267 8.92 -15.31 8.58
CA ALA A 267 8.52 -14.14 7.84
C ALA A 267 9.30 -12.90 8.33
N THR A 268 10.04 -12.25 7.44
CA THR A 268 10.70 -10.96 7.71
C THR A 268 10.14 -9.90 6.77
N ASN A 269 9.77 -8.76 7.35
CA ASN A 269 9.40 -7.57 6.62
C ASN A 269 10.59 -6.62 6.61
N LEU A 270 11.11 -6.35 5.42
CA LEU A 270 12.08 -5.29 5.21
C LEU A 270 11.36 -4.10 4.58
N TYR A 271 11.52 -2.97 5.25
CA TYR A 271 11.05 -1.70 4.76
C TYR A 271 12.24 -0.75 4.64
N TRP A 272 12.44 -0.18 3.45
CA TRP A 272 13.37 0.94 3.30
C TRP A 272 12.82 1.96 2.29
N ALA A 273 13.04 3.22 2.64
CA ALA A 273 12.60 4.36 1.85
C ALA A 273 13.53 5.54 2.07
N ASP A 274 13.72 6.30 1.02
CA ASP A 274 14.32 7.62 1.05
C ASP A 274 13.42 8.59 0.26
N ARG A 275 13.89 9.82 0.04
CA ARG A 275 13.13 10.83 -0.72
C ARG A 275 13.09 10.59 -2.23
N THR A 276 13.66 9.50 -2.72
CA THR A 276 13.74 9.16 -4.14
C THR A 276 12.91 7.92 -4.46
N TYR A 277 12.83 6.96 -3.52
CA TYR A 277 12.01 5.76 -3.67
C TYR A 277 11.57 5.19 -2.32
N SER A 278 10.62 4.27 -2.37
CA SER A 278 10.22 3.45 -1.23
C SER A 278 9.96 2.04 -1.70
N PHE A 279 10.34 1.05 -0.89
CA PHE A 279 9.96 -0.33 -1.13
C PHE A 279 9.64 -1.04 0.18
N LEU A 280 8.77 -2.04 0.04
CA LEU A 280 8.45 -3.04 1.03
C LEU A 280 8.77 -4.40 0.45
N GLN A 281 9.45 -5.21 1.24
CA GLN A 281 9.73 -6.61 0.96
C GLN A 281 9.13 -7.43 2.10
N ALA A 282 8.23 -8.34 1.74
CA ALA A 282 7.91 -9.49 2.58
C ALA A 282 8.80 -10.66 2.13
N SER A 283 9.41 -11.35 3.08
CA SER A 283 10.20 -12.55 2.81
C SER A 283 9.90 -13.66 3.79
N GLY A 284 9.94 -14.91 3.32
CA GLY A 284 9.59 -16.08 4.12
C GLY A 284 10.48 -17.26 3.77
N ALA A 285 10.89 -18.05 4.78
CA ALA A 285 11.46 -19.38 4.57
C ALA A 285 10.41 -20.48 4.76
N ILE A 286 10.42 -21.51 3.91
CA ILE A 286 9.60 -22.71 4.10
C ILE A 286 10.47 -23.96 4.07
N ARG A 287 10.12 -24.92 4.95
CA ARG A 287 10.73 -26.24 5.00
C ARG A 287 9.71 -27.31 4.61
N PHE A 288 10.00 -28.05 3.54
CA PHE A 288 9.18 -29.17 3.11
C PHE A 288 9.55 -30.45 3.88
N THR A 289 8.58 -31.07 4.54
CA THR A 289 8.72 -32.38 5.20
C THR A 289 8.29 -33.53 4.29
N THR A 290 7.59 -33.23 3.20
CA THR A 290 7.13 -34.14 2.15
C THR A 290 7.22 -33.44 0.79
N ALA A 291 7.05 -34.18 -0.31
CA ALA A 291 7.02 -33.57 -1.65
C ALA A 291 5.88 -32.55 -1.74
N TYR A 292 6.21 -31.29 -2.03
CA TYR A 292 5.24 -30.20 -2.12
C TYR A 292 5.60 -29.29 -3.29
N THR A 293 4.62 -28.99 -4.14
CA THR A 293 4.81 -28.12 -5.30
C THR A 293 4.17 -26.77 -5.05
N VAL A 294 5.00 -25.76 -4.86
CA VAL A 294 4.57 -24.37 -4.71
C VAL A 294 4.18 -23.82 -6.09
N SER A 295 2.91 -23.49 -6.26
CA SER A 295 2.37 -22.87 -7.49
C SER A 295 1.82 -21.47 -7.25
N GLU A 296 1.67 -21.07 -5.99
CA GLU A 296 1.23 -19.73 -5.62
C GLU A 296 1.83 -19.27 -4.29
N VAL A 297 1.88 -17.96 -4.10
CA VAL A 297 2.34 -17.30 -2.87
C VAL A 297 1.26 -16.33 -2.41
N GLY A 298 0.95 -16.36 -1.12
CA GLY A 298 0.05 -15.42 -0.47
C GLY A 298 0.77 -14.59 0.56
N VAL A 299 0.41 -13.30 0.62
CA VAL A 299 0.88 -12.36 1.64
C VAL A 299 -0.31 -11.93 2.46
N TYR A 300 -0.20 -12.13 3.77
CA TYR A 300 -1.26 -11.96 4.74
C TYR A 300 -0.87 -10.92 5.78
N GLN A 301 -1.87 -10.36 6.44
CA GLN A 301 -1.72 -9.61 7.68
C GLN A 301 -2.84 -10.03 8.63
N ASN A 302 -2.60 -10.04 9.95
CA ASN A 302 -3.71 -10.18 10.87
C ASN A 302 -4.36 -8.81 11.03
N ILE A 303 -5.68 -8.77 10.89
CA ILE A 303 -6.46 -7.54 10.98
C ILE A 303 -7.40 -7.68 12.18
N TYR A 304 -7.47 -6.65 13.01
CA TYR A 304 -8.41 -6.60 14.11
C TYR A 304 -9.82 -6.33 13.61
N ASP A 305 -10.80 -7.05 14.16
CA ASP A 305 -12.19 -6.63 14.09
C ASP A 305 -12.51 -5.55 15.15
N THR A 306 -13.72 -5.01 15.09
CA THR A 306 -14.22 -4.02 16.05
C THR A 306 -14.34 -4.56 17.48
N GLY A 307 -14.38 -5.89 17.67
CA GLY A 307 -14.36 -6.57 18.97
C GLY A 307 -12.95 -6.84 19.52
N GLY A 308 -11.90 -6.58 18.72
CA GLY A 308 -10.51 -6.82 19.07
C GLY A 308 -10.00 -8.24 18.76
N ALA A 309 -10.80 -9.11 18.12
CA ALA A 309 -10.30 -10.39 17.65
C ALA A 309 -9.44 -10.21 16.39
N THR A 310 -8.45 -11.08 16.19
CA THR A 310 -7.54 -11.03 15.06
C THR A 310 -7.94 -12.02 13.98
N HIS A 311 -7.95 -11.55 12.73
CA HIS A 311 -8.36 -12.31 11.56
C HIS A 311 -7.21 -12.36 10.53
N PRO A 312 -6.59 -13.53 10.32
CA PRO A 312 -5.61 -13.71 9.25
C PRO A 312 -6.26 -13.44 7.89
N THR A 313 -5.83 -12.37 7.23
CA THR A 313 -6.48 -11.85 6.03
C THR A 313 -5.49 -11.86 4.86
N LEU A 314 -5.84 -12.55 3.77
CA LEU A 314 -5.03 -12.57 2.55
C LEU A 314 -5.14 -11.22 1.83
N LEU A 315 -4.01 -10.54 1.66
CA LEU A 315 -3.93 -9.20 1.03
C LEU A 315 -3.40 -9.25 -0.40
N MET A 316 -2.48 -10.18 -0.69
CA MET A 316 -1.90 -10.35 -2.02
C MET A 316 -1.80 -11.82 -2.40
N ARG A 317 -2.02 -12.14 -3.68
CA ARG A 317 -1.83 -13.49 -4.24
C ARG A 317 -1.02 -13.43 -5.52
N PHE A 318 0.01 -14.26 -5.58
CA PHE A 318 0.89 -14.43 -6.73
C PHE A 318 0.71 -15.84 -7.26
N VAL A 319 0.27 -15.97 -8.50
CA VAL A 319 0.29 -17.26 -9.21
C VAL A 319 1.63 -17.37 -9.93
N LEU A 320 2.36 -18.46 -9.69
CA LEU A 320 3.68 -18.64 -10.25
C LEU A 320 3.58 -19.10 -11.70
N PRO A 321 4.32 -18.48 -12.64
CA PRO A 321 4.33 -18.91 -14.04
C PRO A 321 4.99 -20.29 -14.20
N SER A 322 5.75 -20.74 -13.22
CA SER A 322 6.35 -22.07 -13.18
C SER A 322 6.41 -22.54 -11.73
N PRO A 323 5.79 -23.68 -11.40
CA PRO A 323 5.82 -24.21 -10.05
C PRO A 323 7.23 -24.54 -9.56
N ILE A 324 7.40 -24.54 -8.24
CA ILE A 324 8.65 -24.88 -7.55
C ILE A 324 8.41 -26.18 -6.77
N SER A 325 9.24 -27.18 -7.00
CA SER A 325 9.18 -28.52 -6.38
C SER A 325 10.43 -28.82 -5.58
#